data_AF-A0A935X0I0-F1
#
_entry.id   AF-A0A935X0I0-F1
#
_cell.length_a   1.000
_cell.length_b   1.000
_cell.length_c   1.000
_cell.angle_alpha   90.00
_cell.angle_beta   90.00
_cell.angle_gamma   90.00
#
_symmetry.space_group_name_H-M   'P 1'
#
loop_
_entity.id
_entity.type
_entity.pdbx_description
1 polymer ?
#
loop_
_entity_poly.entity_id
_entity_poly.type
_entity_poly.pdbx_seq_one_letter_code
_entity_poly.pdbx_strand_id
1 'polypeptide(L)'
;MSQSVTLSRSEFTKQLKSTSMDVSTLEKDARLKGVDVASADLDGDGQISGKKEQKALFQSLDHFDTDGKSKSVRLVGVEGNLTQMGGRLDAIADASGVQALRSLALVNGPRGSNDDIMHVGMRDANHYETDALERRAKARGQSVIKVGSDSSAVTGDDGKTYDLSKKADITGFAKTLGLPPDQSKKVADAIEKAPQSGRDEMAGIAKTWAKAEKGGRIPSRLIVSGHSVGGDFFGDRGSLPKDSLMDLASAMPRAAGQIEDIHLSGCYSLGRSTTEDWRAAFPNLRTAMAYNESAPKAESSAPSHQLAWEAATRGRTNSLSRSIAHGSVVWSQKSGFDDGKPLPKLKDLKDDLKAKEGTFPDYFDGTKQVTDHARGPLREYYKSIQRVLEHPSLPRSERDALKAKRDQTIRLIYFDVITKSFAKEQAGTIRDGYKGAKLTAPDFAKLSRKDAIDEIDRFLSKTTSSTDPAVLALRDQLEGMKELDAKRVPATWIP
;
A
#
# COMPACT_ATOMS: atom_id res chain seq x y z
N MET A 1 19.66 -14.30 22.33
CA MET A 1 18.80 -14.07 23.52
C MET A 1 18.02 -12.79 23.29
N SER A 2 16.69 -12.80 23.41
CA SER A 2 15.89 -11.58 23.27
C SER A 2 16.07 -10.72 24.53
N GLN A 3 16.27 -9.41 24.39
CA GLN A 3 16.35 -8.51 25.54
C GLN A 3 14.92 -8.21 26.01
N SER A 4 14.67 -8.35 27.32
CA SER A 4 13.42 -7.88 27.92
C SER A 4 13.28 -6.37 27.72
N VAL A 5 12.09 -5.91 27.38
CA VAL A 5 11.82 -4.48 27.24
C VAL A 5 11.12 -3.95 28.48
N THR A 6 11.69 -2.88 29.02
CA THR A 6 11.20 -2.19 30.20
C THR A 6 10.88 -0.75 29.85
N LEU A 7 9.80 -0.21 30.42
CA LEU A 7 9.43 1.19 30.33
C LEU A 7 9.56 1.81 31.71
N SER A 8 10.41 2.82 31.85
CA SER A 8 10.51 3.54 33.11
C SER A 8 9.32 4.47 33.33
N ARG A 9 9.00 4.75 34.60
CA ARG A 9 8.00 5.76 34.96
C ARG A 9 8.30 7.14 34.35
N SER A 10 9.57 7.49 34.27
CA SER A 10 10.01 8.76 33.69
C SER A 10 9.72 8.82 32.20
N GLU A 11 9.97 7.74 31.46
CA GLU A 11 9.64 7.66 30.04
C GLU A 11 8.13 7.66 29.84
N PHE A 12 7.36 6.89 30.62
CA PHE A 12 5.90 6.87 30.55
C PHE A 12 5.29 8.27 30.68
N THR A 13 5.65 8.98 31.75
CA THR A 13 5.18 10.36 31.99
C THR A 13 5.69 11.35 30.95
N LYS A 14 6.89 11.14 30.39
CA LYS A 14 7.42 11.96 29.29
C LYS A 14 6.57 11.79 28.03
N GLN A 15 6.19 10.56 27.69
CA GLN A 15 5.39 10.29 26.50
C GLN A 15 3.96 10.82 26.62
N LEU A 16 3.40 10.85 27.84
CA LEU A 16 2.03 11.34 28.09
C LEU A 16 1.93 12.84 28.43
N LYS A 17 3.04 13.60 28.47
CA LYS A 17 3.08 14.96 29.06
C LYS A 17 1.98 15.92 28.56
N SER A 18 1.51 15.73 27.32
CA SER A 18 0.51 16.61 26.68
C SER A 18 -0.79 15.88 26.32
N THR A 19 -1.07 14.75 26.97
CA THR A 19 -2.28 13.96 26.69
C THR A 19 -3.18 13.90 27.90
N SER A 20 -4.47 13.89 27.62
CA SER A 20 -5.52 13.59 28.59
C SER A 20 -6.22 12.29 28.18
N MET A 21 -6.63 11.49 29.16
CA MET A 21 -7.31 10.21 28.94
C MET A 21 -8.59 10.20 29.78
N ASP A 22 -9.72 9.87 29.15
CA ASP A 22 -10.99 9.72 29.83
C ASP A 22 -11.00 8.47 30.72
N VAL A 23 -11.24 8.64 32.02
CA VAL A 23 -11.24 7.55 33.01
C VAL A 23 -12.28 6.50 32.66
N SER A 24 -13.49 6.94 32.26
CA SER A 24 -14.58 6.02 31.93
C SER A 24 -14.26 5.10 30.74
N THR A 25 -13.46 5.60 29.79
CA THR A 25 -12.96 4.86 28.63
C THR A 25 -11.95 3.81 29.09
N LEU A 26 -11.03 4.18 29.98
CA LEU A 26 -10.04 3.27 30.55
C LEU A 26 -10.69 2.15 31.38
N GLU A 27 -11.69 2.46 32.19
CA GLU A 27 -12.41 1.47 33.03
C GLU A 27 -13.14 0.40 32.21
N LYS A 28 -13.63 0.78 31.02
CA LYS A 28 -14.31 -0.14 30.10
C LYS A 28 -13.35 -1.04 29.32
N ASP A 29 -12.05 -0.73 29.32
CA ASP A 29 -11.07 -1.52 28.58
C ASP A 29 -10.74 -2.83 29.32
N ALA A 30 -11.15 -3.95 28.73
CA ALA A 30 -10.94 -5.28 29.31
C ALA A 30 -9.45 -5.60 29.59
N ARG A 31 -8.51 -4.98 28.88
CA ARG A 31 -7.07 -5.18 29.11
C ARG A 31 -6.61 -4.56 30.43
N LEU A 32 -7.27 -3.49 30.87
CA LEU A 32 -7.01 -2.80 32.13
C LEU A 32 -7.75 -3.43 33.32
N LYS A 33 -8.40 -4.58 33.15
CA LYS A 33 -9.09 -5.28 34.24
C LYS A 33 -8.17 -5.45 35.46
N GLY A 34 -8.64 -4.91 36.59
CA GLY A 34 -7.95 -4.90 37.89
C GLY A 34 -7.09 -3.67 38.14
N VAL A 35 -6.73 -2.88 37.12
CA VAL A 35 -6.03 -1.61 37.30
C VAL A 35 -7.02 -0.59 37.84
N ASP A 36 -6.75 -0.04 39.01
CA ASP A 36 -7.54 1.05 39.59
C ASP A 36 -7.18 2.37 38.90
N VAL A 37 -7.77 2.60 37.72
CA VAL A 37 -7.54 3.81 36.93
C VAL A 37 -8.23 5.04 37.54
N ALA A 38 -9.35 4.86 38.25
CA ALA A 38 -10.04 5.94 38.94
C ALA A 38 -9.19 6.57 40.05
N SER A 39 -8.40 5.77 40.79
CA SER A 39 -7.46 6.29 41.79
C SER A 39 -6.36 7.20 41.22
N ALA A 40 -6.16 7.19 39.90
CA ALA A 40 -5.17 8.02 39.24
C ALA A 40 -5.69 9.41 38.84
N ASP A 41 -7.00 9.60 38.77
CA ASP A 41 -7.68 10.89 38.63
C ASP A 41 -7.71 11.56 40.01
N LEU A 42 -6.72 12.43 40.26
CA LEU A 42 -6.44 12.97 41.58
C LEU A 42 -7.26 14.23 41.88
N ASP A 43 -7.78 14.91 40.86
CA ASP A 43 -8.64 16.07 41.02
C ASP A 43 -10.13 15.80 40.74
N GLY A 44 -10.47 14.61 40.24
CA GLY A 44 -11.84 14.13 40.08
C GLY A 44 -12.54 14.71 38.85
N ASP A 45 -11.80 15.16 37.85
CA ASP A 45 -12.34 15.77 36.63
C ASP A 45 -12.79 14.74 35.57
N GLY A 46 -12.62 13.44 35.86
CA GLY A 46 -12.93 12.34 34.96
C GLY A 46 -11.83 12.07 33.93
N GLN A 47 -10.68 12.74 34.04
CA GLN A 47 -9.55 12.59 33.16
C GLN A 47 -8.27 12.25 33.93
N ILE A 48 -7.31 11.63 33.23
CA ILE A 48 -5.95 11.44 33.73
C ILE A 48 -5.04 12.32 32.89
N SER A 49 -4.62 13.44 33.45
CA SER A 49 -3.84 14.46 32.78
C SER A 49 -2.69 15.00 33.64
N GLY A 50 -1.65 15.47 32.97
CA GLY A 50 -0.49 16.04 33.65
C GLY A 50 0.33 15.05 34.50
N LYS A 51 1.42 15.57 35.06
CA LYS A 51 2.50 14.73 35.60
C LYS A 51 2.14 13.96 36.87
N LYS A 52 1.20 14.45 37.68
CA LYS A 52 0.85 13.82 38.97
C LYS A 52 -0.04 12.59 38.74
N GLU A 53 -1.09 12.75 37.97
CA GLU A 53 -2.05 11.68 37.64
C GLU A 53 -1.43 10.61 36.77
N GLN A 54 -0.61 10.99 35.79
CA GLN A 54 0.17 10.03 35.00
C GLN A 54 1.15 9.21 35.86
N LYS A 55 1.67 9.78 36.95
CA LYS A 55 2.49 9.00 37.90
C LYS A 55 1.63 8.06 38.73
N ALA A 56 0.45 8.50 39.17
CA ALA A 56 -0.49 7.67 39.91
C ALA A 56 -0.95 6.49 39.04
N LEU A 57 -1.31 6.74 37.77
CA LEU A 57 -1.64 5.70 36.80
C LEU A 57 -0.49 4.71 36.62
N PHE A 58 0.76 5.19 36.48
CA PHE A 58 1.92 4.30 36.41
C PHE A 58 2.05 3.44 37.66
N GLN A 59 1.81 3.98 38.86
CA GLN A 59 1.86 3.22 40.10
C GLN A 59 0.78 2.13 40.15
N SER A 60 -0.44 2.44 39.68
CA SER A 60 -1.52 1.45 39.55
C SER A 60 -1.17 0.33 38.55
N LEU A 61 -0.42 0.65 37.49
CA LEU A 61 0.08 -0.34 36.53
C LEU A 61 1.20 -1.20 37.12
N ASP A 62 2.18 -0.56 37.74
CA ASP A 62 3.37 -1.15 38.37
C ASP A 62 3.04 -2.18 39.44
N HIS A 63 1.90 -2.03 40.14
CA HIS A 63 1.36 -3.04 41.07
C HIS A 63 1.22 -4.44 40.46
N PHE A 64 1.08 -4.53 39.14
CA PHE A 64 0.92 -5.78 38.42
C PHE A 64 2.15 -6.21 37.64
N ASP A 65 3.25 -5.45 37.72
CA ASP A 65 4.52 -5.96 37.27
C ASP A 65 5.10 -6.89 38.34
N THR A 66 5.50 -8.09 37.92
CA THR A 66 6.01 -9.13 38.82
C THR A 66 7.51 -9.00 39.08
N ASP A 67 8.19 -8.00 38.49
CA ASP A 67 9.63 -7.87 38.58
C ASP A 67 10.16 -7.15 39.83
N GLY A 68 9.25 -6.60 40.65
CA GLY A 68 9.53 -5.95 41.92
C GLY A 68 10.20 -4.57 41.83
N LYS A 69 10.35 -4.00 40.63
CA LYS A 69 11.01 -2.70 40.45
C LYS A 69 9.98 -1.57 40.30
N SER A 70 9.72 -0.87 41.40
CA SER A 70 8.72 0.22 41.51
C SER A 70 8.87 1.45 40.59
N LYS A 71 9.81 1.43 39.65
CA LYS A 71 10.13 2.54 38.73
C LYS A 71 10.13 2.12 37.27
N SER A 72 9.85 0.86 36.97
CA SER A 72 9.87 0.33 35.62
C SER A 72 8.88 -0.80 35.49
N VAL A 73 8.21 -0.85 34.35
CA VAL A 73 7.33 -1.96 34.03
C VAL A 73 7.92 -2.79 32.90
N ARG A 74 7.97 -4.11 33.06
CA ARG A 74 8.38 -5.05 32.01
C ARG A 74 7.23 -5.26 31.05
N LEU A 75 7.39 -4.75 29.84
CA LEU A 75 6.40 -4.90 28.76
C LEU A 75 6.51 -6.27 28.08
N VAL A 76 7.71 -6.83 28.12
CA VAL A 76 8.09 -8.01 27.34
C VAL A 76 9.00 -8.91 28.16
N GLY A 77 8.60 -10.17 28.26
CA GLY A 77 9.34 -11.22 28.96
C GLY A 77 10.63 -11.62 28.24
N VAL A 78 11.46 -12.41 28.89
CA VAL A 78 12.74 -12.92 28.33
C VAL A 78 12.55 -13.79 27.09
N GLU A 79 11.39 -14.40 26.95
CA GLU A 79 10.96 -15.19 25.78
C GLU A 79 10.46 -14.32 24.62
N GLY A 80 10.45 -13.00 24.81
CA GLY A 80 9.86 -12.04 23.88
C GLY A 80 8.35 -11.90 24.02
N ASN A 81 7.66 -12.72 24.81
CA ASN A 81 6.20 -12.62 25.00
C ASN A 81 5.78 -11.27 25.63
N LEU A 82 4.70 -10.69 25.11
CA LEU A 82 4.07 -9.49 25.68
C LEU A 82 3.58 -9.91 27.06
N THR A 83 4.02 -9.21 28.10
CA THR A 83 3.51 -9.46 29.45
C THR A 83 2.07 -8.96 29.55
N GLN A 84 1.36 -9.37 30.60
CA GLN A 84 0.07 -8.76 30.95
C GLN A 84 0.18 -7.22 31.03
N MET A 85 1.34 -6.74 31.47
CA MET A 85 1.64 -5.33 31.57
C MET A 85 1.86 -4.65 30.21
N GLY A 86 2.47 -5.33 29.24
CA GLY A 86 2.54 -4.86 27.85
C GLY A 86 1.15 -4.67 27.24
N GLY A 87 0.21 -5.59 27.48
CA GLY A 87 -1.18 -5.46 27.01
C GLY A 87 -1.95 -4.31 27.64
N ARG A 88 -1.64 -3.98 28.90
CA ARG A 88 -2.21 -2.82 29.59
C ARG A 88 -1.62 -1.50 29.13
N LEU A 89 -0.31 -1.45 28.89
CA LEU A 89 0.31 -0.26 28.31
C LEU A 89 -0.26 0.04 26.93
N ASP A 90 -0.53 -0.99 26.14
CA ASP A 90 -1.18 -0.87 24.84
C ASP A 90 -2.60 -0.27 24.95
N ALA A 91 -3.35 -0.57 26.01
CA ALA A 91 -4.63 0.09 26.31
C ALA A 91 -4.46 1.58 26.64
N ILE A 92 -3.45 1.93 27.44
CA ILE A 92 -3.11 3.33 27.72
C ILE A 92 -2.68 4.06 26.43
N ALA A 93 -1.93 3.39 25.56
CA ALA A 93 -1.49 3.96 24.29
C ALA A 93 -2.68 4.19 23.33
N ASP A 94 -3.68 3.31 23.33
CA ASP A 94 -4.94 3.51 22.60
C ASP A 94 -5.71 4.71 23.13
N ALA A 95 -5.95 4.78 24.45
CA ALA A 95 -6.73 5.85 25.07
C ALA A 95 -6.06 7.23 24.98
N SER A 96 -4.73 7.28 25.10
CA SER A 96 -3.97 8.54 25.02
C SER A 96 -3.69 9.01 23.59
N GLY A 97 -3.81 8.13 22.59
CA GLY A 97 -3.38 8.39 21.22
C GLY A 97 -1.85 8.53 21.05
N VAL A 98 -1.04 8.19 22.06
CA VAL A 98 0.41 8.37 22.00
C VAL A 98 1.08 7.23 21.24
N GLN A 99 1.48 7.51 20.00
CA GLN A 99 2.12 6.54 19.12
C GLN A 99 3.43 5.98 19.70
N ALA A 100 4.20 6.77 20.45
CA ALA A 100 5.45 6.31 21.05
C ALA A 100 5.25 5.19 22.09
N LEU A 101 4.18 5.27 22.90
CA LEU A 101 3.83 4.19 23.83
C LEU A 101 3.32 2.96 23.08
N ARG A 102 2.53 3.17 22.03
CA ARG A 102 2.04 2.10 21.15
C ARG A 102 3.22 1.36 20.51
N SER A 103 4.22 2.08 20.02
CA SER A 103 5.46 1.51 19.50
C SER A 103 6.19 0.71 20.56
N LEU A 104 6.32 1.17 21.81
CA LEU A 104 7.03 0.40 22.84
C LEU A 104 6.36 -0.94 23.16
N ALA A 105 5.02 -0.99 23.15
CA ALA A 105 4.25 -2.22 23.33
C ALA A 105 4.31 -3.15 22.10
N LEU A 106 4.16 -2.60 20.88
CA LEU A 106 4.12 -3.37 19.63
C LEU A 106 5.50 -3.77 19.08
N VAL A 107 6.54 -2.98 19.35
CA VAL A 107 7.91 -3.23 18.88
C VAL A 107 8.48 -4.52 19.48
N ASN A 108 7.93 -4.99 20.61
CA ASN A 108 8.65 -5.95 21.44
C ASN A 108 7.86 -7.20 21.88
N GLY A 109 6.55 -7.32 21.63
CA GLY A 109 5.79 -8.57 21.90
C GLY A 109 6.40 -9.82 21.21
N PRO A 110 5.85 -11.04 21.43
CA PRO A 110 6.54 -12.27 21.07
C PRO A 110 6.71 -12.39 19.58
N ARG A 111 7.91 -12.03 19.14
CA ARG A 111 8.39 -12.39 17.82
C ARG A 111 9.45 -13.45 18.01
N GLY A 112 9.03 -14.67 18.34
CA GLY A 112 9.73 -15.82 17.77
C GLY A 112 9.88 -15.58 16.27
N SER A 113 10.96 -16.00 15.63
CA SER A 113 11.25 -15.71 14.21
C SER A 113 9.98 -15.88 13.36
N ASN A 114 9.34 -14.77 13.00
CA ASN A 114 8.18 -14.83 12.12
C ASN A 114 8.71 -14.74 10.70
N ASP A 115 9.05 -15.90 10.16
CA ASP A 115 9.45 -15.98 8.77
C ASP A 115 8.25 -16.35 7.88
N ASP A 116 7.02 -16.09 8.31
CA ASP A 116 5.88 -16.24 7.39
C ASP A 116 5.85 -15.06 6.41
N ILE A 117 5.24 -15.29 5.24
CA ILE A 117 5.12 -14.28 4.18
C ILE A 117 3.65 -14.06 3.87
N MET A 118 3.23 -12.79 3.76
CA MET A 118 1.99 -12.42 3.12
C MET A 118 2.30 -11.97 1.69
N HIS A 119 1.75 -12.64 0.69
CA HIS A 119 1.93 -12.30 -0.73
C HIS A 119 0.61 -11.80 -1.30
N VAL A 120 0.64 -10.59 -1.85
CA VAL A 120 -0.47 -9.94 -2.56
C VAL A 120 -0.07 -9.85 -4.03
N GLY A 121 -0.74 -10.62 -4.89
CA GLY A 121 -0.42 -10.70 -6.32
C GLY A 121 -1.55 -10.13 -7.18
N MET A 122 -1.25 -9.13 -7.99
CA MET A 122 -2.23 -8.46 -8.86
C MET A 122 -2.34 -9.09 -10.25
N ARG A 123 -1.57 -10.13 -10.55
CA ARG A 123 -1.56 -10.83 -11.83
C ARG A 123 -1.83 -12.33 -11.69
N ASP A 124 -2.45 -12.93 -12.70
CA ASP A 124 -2.55 -14.40 -12.76
C ASP A 124 -1.17 -15.05 -12.76
N ALA A 125 -0.21 -14.44 -13.44
CA ALA A 125 1.18 -14.91 -13.48
C ALA A 125 1.89 -14.91 -12.11
N ASN A 126 1.37 -14.21 -11.09
CA ASN A 126 1.98 -14.23 -9.76
C ASN A 126 1.89 -15.62 -9.09
N HIS A 127 1.14 -16.59 -9.63
CA HIS A 127 1.18 -17.97 -9.12
C HIS A 127 2.60 -18.58 -9.18
N TYR A 128 3.41 -18.25 -10.20
CA TYR A 128 4.81 -18.73 -10.29
C TYR A 128 5.67 -18.29 -9.10
N GLU A 129 5.43 -17.06 -8.63
CA GLU A 129 6.08 -16.48 -7.46
C GLU A 129 5.63 -17.18 -6.18
N THR A 130 4.31 -17.28 -5.97
CA THR A 130 3.76 -17.91 -4.76
C THR A 130 4.12 -19.38 -4.67
N ASP A 131 4.11 -20.12 -5.78
CA ASP A 131 4.48 -21.54 -5.81
C ASP A 131 5.95 -21.75 -5.42
N ALA A 132 6.85 -20.86 -5.85
CA ALA A 132 8.26 -20.90 -5.45
C ALA A 132 8.43 -20.64 -3.94
N LEU A 133 7.72 -19.64 -3.41
CA LEU A 133 7.75 -19.31 -1.98
C LEU A 133 7.13 -20.42 -1.12
N GLU A 134 5.98 -20.96 -1.51
CA GLU A 134 5.30 -22.06 -0.80
C GLU A 134 6.17 -23.31 -0.73
N ARG A 135 6.82 -23.70 -1.85
CA ARG A 135 7.77 -24.83 -1.85
C ARG A 135 8.91 -24.61 -0.86
N ARG A 136 9.47 -23.39 -0.81
CA ARG A 136 10.57 -23.04 0.12
C ARG A 136 10.09 -22.99 1.58
N ALA A 137 8.91 -22.42 1.81
CA ALA A 137 8.33 -22.24 3.13
C ALA A 137 7.99 -23.60 3.77
N LYS A 138 7.35 -24.49 3.00
CA LYS A 138 7.03 -25.86 3.43
C LYS A 138 8.27 -26.64 3.88
N ALA A 139 9.39 -26.51 3.15
CA ALA A 139 10.65 -27.17 3.49
C ALA A 139 11.27 -26.67 4.81
N ARG A 140 10.75 -25.57 5.38
CA ARG A 140 11.27 -24.90 6.58
C ARG A 140 10.25 -24.75 7.69
N GLY A 141 9.06 -25.34 7.56
CA GLY A 141 7.97 -25.18 8.53
C GLY A 141 7.43 -23.75 8.61
N GLN A 142 7.52 -23.00 7.51
CA GLN A 142 7.01 -21.63 7.35
C GLN A 142 5.74 -21.66 6.50
N SER A 143 4.96 -20.58 6.53
CA SER A 143 3.75 -20.41 5.73
C SER A 143 3.82 -19.20 4.81
N VAL A 144 3.10 -19.31 3.69
CA VAL A 144 2.82 -18.21 2.77
C VAL A 144 1.31 -18.00 2.75
N ILE A 145 0.86 -16.82 3.16
CA ILE A 145 -0.53 -16.39 3.05
C ILE A 145 -0.68 -15.67 1.72
N LYS A 146 -1.42 -16.27 0.80
CA LYS A 146 -1.84 -15.63 -0.45
C LYS A 146 -3.07 -14.77 -0.16
N VAL A 147 -3.03 -13.53 -0.61
CA VAL A 147 -4.11 -12.56 -0.44
C VAL A 147 -4.69 -12.19 -1.81
N GLY A 148 -6.01 -12.05 -1.84
CA GLY A 148 -6.78 -11.83 -3.07
C GLY A 148 -7.47 -13.11 -3.53
N SER A 149 -8.53 -12.92 -4.29
CA SER A 149 -9.27 -13.94 -5.02
C SER A 149 -9.74 -13.32 -6.33
N ASP A 150 -9.94 -14.10 -7.38
CA ASP A 150 -10.45 -13.53 -8.66
C ASP A 150 -11.96 -13.20 -8.57
N SER A 151 -12.41 -12.64 -7.43
CA SER A 151 -13.79 -12.50 -6.99
C SER A 151 -13.99 -11.17 -6.27
N SER A 152 -15.06 -10.46 -6.64
CA SER A 152 -15.54 -9.28 -5.91
C SER A 152 -16.23 -9.60 -4.57
N ALA A 153 -16.24 -10.89 -4.18
CA ALA A 153 -16.87 -11.36 -2.97
C ALA A 153 -15.86 -11.92 -1.97
N VAL A 154 -16.05 -11.62 -0.69
CA VAL A 154 -15.20 -12.09 0.41
C VAL A 154 -16.04 -12.76 1.50
N THR A 155 -15.53 -13.84 2.08
CA THR A 155 -16.17 -14.49 3.23
C THR A 155 -15.68 -13.87 4.54
N GLY A 156 -16.60 -13.32 5.34
CA GLY A 156 -16.33 -12.78 6.67
C GLY A 156 -15.99 -13.85 7.71
N ASP A 157 -15.61 -13.43 8.91
CA ASP A 157 -15.36 -14.35 10.04
C ASP A 157 -16.67 -14.97 10.57
N ASP A 158 -17.83 -14.42 10.19
CA ASP A 158 -19.16 -14.97 10.48
C ASP A 158 -19.63 -16.04 9.47
N GLY A 159 -18.76 -16.40 8.51
CA GLY A 159 -19.04 -17.39 7.47
C GLY A 159 -19.90 -16.88 6.32
N LYS A 160 -20.37 -15.63 6.33
CA LYS A 160 -21.16 -15.04 5.24
C LYS A 160 -20.26 -14.50 4.15
N THR A 161 -20.75 -14.55 2.91
CA THR A 161 -20.12 -13.93 1.76
C THR A 161 -20.68 -12.52 1.54
N TYR A 162 -19.79 -11.56 1.34
CA TYR A 162 -20.09 -10.13 1.15
C TYR A 162 -19.66 -9.70 -0.24
N ASP A 163 -20.52 -9.01 -0.98
CA ASP A 163 -20.23 -8.46 -2.31
C ASP A 163 -19.60 -7.06 -2.18
N LEU A 164 -18.29 -6.97 -2.37
CA LEU A 164 -17.51 -5.76 -2.19
C LEU A 164 -17.76 -4.69 -3.28
N SER A 165 -18.63 -4.95 -4.26
CA SER A 165 -19.16 -3.88 -5.11
C SER A 165 -20.13 -2.97 -4.34
N LYS A 166 -20.74 -3.45 -3.24
CA LYS A 166 -21.75 -2.75 -2.46
C LYS A 166 -21.17 -2.19 -1.16
N LYS A 167 -21.38 -0.90 -0.93
CA LYS A 167 -20.94 -0.20 0.30
C LYS A 167 -21.45 -0.86 1.60
N ALA A 168 -22.71 -1.31 1.59
CA ALA A 168 -23.31 -1.98 2.74
C ALA A 168 -22.58 -3.29 3.09
N ASP A 169 -22.16 -4.06 2.09
CA ASP A 169 -21.46 -5.32 2.25
C ASP A 169 -19.99 -5.12 2.66
N ILE A 170 -19.32 -4.08 2.15
CA ILE A 170 -17.98 -3.66 2.66
C ILE A 170 -18.06 -3.35 4.17
N THR A 171 -19.07 -2.59 4.57
CA THR A 171 -19.31 -2.24 5.99
C THR A 171 -19.66 -3.48 6.80
N GLY A 172 -20.47 -4.38 6.26
CA GLY A 172 -20.84 -5.65 6.87
C GLY A 172 -19.63 -6.54 7.11
N PHE A 173 -18.80 -6.73 6.09
CA PHE A 173 -17.55 -7.49 6.15
C PHE A 173 -16.62 -6.94 7.23
N ALA A 174 -16.35 -5.63 7.23
CA ALA A 174 -15.43 -5.01 8.18
C ALA A 174 -15.85 -5.22 9.64
N LYS A 175 -17.16 -5.25 9.93
CA LYS A 175 -17.68 -5.57 11.28
C LYS A 175 -17.39 -7.01 11.71
N THR A 176 -17.32 -7.96 10.76
CA THR A 176 -17.02 -9.36 11.10
C THR A 176 -15.61 -9.55 11.64
N LEU A 177 -14.69 -8.62 11.35
CA LEU A 177 -13.29 -8.72 11.77
C LEU A 177 -13.10 -8.68 13.29
N GLY A 178 -14.14 -8.30 14.05
CA GLY A 178 -14.10 -8.23 15.51
C GLY A 178 -13.24 -7.08 16.04
N LEU A 179 -13.18 -5.98 15.28
CA LEU A 179 -12.46 -4.76 15.64
C LEU A 179 -13.41 -3.76 16.32
N PRO A 180 -12.89 -2.79 17.10
CA PRO A 180 -13.68 -1.66 17.58
C PRO A 180 -14.49 -0.99 16.46
N PRO A 181 -15.70 -0.45 16.74
CA PRO A 181 -16.56 0.12 15.69
C PRO A 181 -15.89 1.21 14.84
N ASP A 182 -15.15 2.13 15.46
CA ASP A 182 -14.45 3.20 14.75
C ASP A 182 -13.31 2.66 13.87
N GLN A 183 -12.62 1.62 14.34
CA GLN A 183 -11.58 0.96 13.57
C GLN A 183 -12.17 0.20 12.38
N SER A 184 -13.26 -0.54 12.61
CA SER A 184 -14.01 -1.24 11.54
C SER A 184 -14.48 -0.28 10.46
N LYS A 185 -14.96 0.92 10.85
CA LYS A 185 -15.34 1.97 9.89
C LYS A 185 -14.14 2.41 9.05
N LYS A 186 -12.99 2.70 9.66
CA LYS A 186 -11.77 3.10 8.92
C LYS A 186 -11.29 2.02 7.95
N VAL A 187 -11.40 0.74 8.35
CA VAL A 187 -11.11 -0.40 7.45
C VAL A 187 -12.07 -0.41 6.27
N ALA A 188 -13.38 -0.24 6.51
CA ALA A 188 -14.37 -0.17 5.44
C ALA A 188 -14.10 1.00 4.48
N ASP A 189 -13.77 2.18 5.01
CA ASP A 189 -13.44 3.36 4.20
C ASP A 189 -12.20 3.12 3.31
N ALA A 190 -11.17 2.46 3.84
CA ALA A 190 -9.96 2.10 3.09
C ALA A 190 -10.24 1.09 1.96
N ILE A 191 -11.11 0.09 2.21
CA ILE A 191 -11.55 -0.87 1.18
C ILE A 191 -12.40 -0.17 0.12
N GLU A 192 -13.35 0.69 0.51
CA GLU A 192 -14.25 1.39 -0.42
C GLU A 192 -13.48 2.32 -1.37
N LYS A 193 -12.42 2.97 -0.87
CA LYS A 193 -11.54 3.87 -1.63
C LYS A 193 -10.77 3.15 -2.73
N ALA A 194 -10.46 1.85 -2.57
CA ALA A 194 -9.83 1.07 -3.61
C ALA A 194 -10.78 0.90 -4.82
N PRO A 195 -10.25 0.86 -6.06
CA PRO A 195 -11.00 0.46 -7.24
C PRO A 195 -11.73 -0.85 -6.97
N GLN A 196 -12.94 -1.02 -7.51
CA GLN A 196 -13.75 -2.22 -7.26
C GLN A 196 -12.98 -3.52 -7.52
N SER A 197 -12.08 -3.52 -8.50
CA SER A 197 -11.24 -4.67 -8.85
C SER A 197 -10.12 -4.96 -7.86
N GLY A 198 -9.82 -4.12 -6.88
CA GLY A 198 -8.80 -4.38 -5.85
C GLY A 198 -9.34 -4.50 -4.43
N ARG A 199 -10.67 -4.51 -4.28
CA ARG A 199 -11.31 -4.48 -2.95
C ARG A 199 -11.15 -5.80 -2.22
N ASP A 200 -11.07 -6.90 -2.94
CA ASP A 200 -10.89 -8.23 -2.36
C ASP A 200 -9.46 -8.45 -1.86
N GLU A 201 -8.42 -7.93 -2.54
CA GLU A 201 -7.08 -7.90 -1.96
C GLU A 201 -7.07 -7.05 -0.68
N MET A 202 -7.65 -5.85 -0.71
CA MET A 202 -7.76 -5.00 0.48
C MET A 202 -8.50 -5.69 1.63
N ALA A 203 -9.61 -6.38 1.34
CA ALA A 203 -10.36 -7.16 2.32
C ALA A 203 -9.55 -8.36 2.84
N GLY A 204 -8.81 -9.05 1.99
CA GLY A 204 -7.95 -10.17 2.39
C GLY A 204 -6.75 -9.75 3.25
N ILE A 205 -6.15 -8.58 2.96
CA ILE A 205 -5.14 -7.95 3.82
C ILE A 205 -5.78 -7.65 5.18
N ALA A 206 -6.93 -6.95 5.18
CA ALA A 206 -7.64 -6.59 6.40
C ALA A 206 -8.01 -7.81 7.26
N LYS A 207 -8.49 -8.89 6.64
CA LYS A 207 -8.81 -10.15 7.32
C LYS A 207 -7.58 -10.78 7.98
N THR A 208 -6.45 -10.78 7.28
CA THR A 208 -5.18 -11.28 7.83
C THR A 208 -4.73 -10.40 9.00
N TRP A 209 -4.73 -9.09 8.79
CA TRP A 209 -4.30 -8.08 9.76
C TRP A 209 -5.18 -8.00 11.01
N ALA A 210 -6.47 -8.32 10.92
CA ALA A 210 -7.38 -8.34 12.06
C ALA A 210 -6.90 -9.31 13.16
N LYS A 211 -6.15 -10.35 12.81
CA LYS A 211 -5.52 -11.25 13.79
C LYS A 211 -4.54 -10.50 14.69
N ALA A 212 -3.70 -9.65 14.13
CA ALA A 212 -2.73 -8.84 14.88
C ALA A 212 -3.42 -7.75 15.71
N GLU A 213 -4.46 -7.11 15.18
CA GLU A 213 -5.25 -6.13 15.94
C GLU A 213 -5.90 -6.73 17.19
N LYS A 214 -6.30 -8.01 17.11
CA LYS A 214 -6.84 -8.79 18.22
C LYS A 214 -5.77 -9.42 19.13
N GLY A 215 -4.51 -9.00 19.02
CA GLY A 215 -3.39 -9.47 19.86
C GLY A 215 -2.68 -10.74 19.36
N GLY A 216 -3.06 -11.25 18.19
CA GLY A 216 -2.41 -12.36 17.52
C GLY A 216 -1.17 -11.95 16.72
N ARG A 217 -0.70 -12.88 15.88
CA ARG A 217 0.45 -12.68 14.99
C ARG A 217 0.03 -12.79 13.53
N ILE A 218 0.66 -12.00 12.67
CA ILE A 218 0.56 -12.07 11.21
C ILE A 218 1.94 -12.23 10.60
N PRO A 219 2.08 -12.67 9.33
CA PRO A 219 3.35 -12.63 8.64
C PRO A 219 4.03 -11.26 8.77
N SER A 220 5.30 -11.22 9.18
CA SER A 220 6.05 -9.96 9.29
C SER A 220 6.71 -9.55 7.98
N ARG A 221 6.56 -10.36 6.93
CA ARG A 221 7.17 -10.14 5.62
C ARG A 221 6.06 -10.00 4.59
N LEU A 222 6.03 -8.88 3.88
CA LEU A 222 5.00 -8.56 2.89
C LEU A 222 5.61 -8.48 1.50
N ILE A 223 5.01 -9.21 0.55
CA ILE A 223 5.28 -9.07 -0.87
C ILE A 223 4.04 -8.47 -1.53
N VAL A 224 4.21 -7.38 -2.26
CA VAL A 224 3.19 -6.85 -3.17
C VAL A 224 3.75 -6.98 -4.58
N SER A 225 3.06 -7.69 -5.46
CA SER A 225 3.55 -8.05 -6.78
C SER A 225 2.55 -7.77 -7.89
N GLY A 226 3.04 -7.28 -9.01
CA GLY A 226 2.22 -6.91 -10.17
C GLY A 226 2.94 -5.93 -11.08
N HIS A 227 2.24 -5.37 -12.05
CA HIS A 227 2.69 -4.13 -12.67
C HIS A 227 2.65 -3.02 -11.63
N SER A 228 3.53 -2.02 -11.77
CA SER A 228 3.51 -0.89 -10.86
C SER A 228 3.93 0.40 -11.55
N VAL A 229 3.33 1.49 -11.08
CA VAL A 229 3.72 2.86 -11.43
C VAL A 229 3.59 3.73 -10.18
N GLY A 230 4.71 4.17 -9.61
CA GLY A 230 4.69 5.07 -8.45
C GLY A 230 4.23 4.44 -7.14
N GLY A 231 4.36 3.11 -7.02
CA GLY A 231 3.99 2.33 -5.85
C GLY A 231 2.55 1.80 -5.86
N ASP A 232 1.73 2.20 -6.83
CA ASP A 232 0.45 1.55 -7.11
C ASP A 232 0.70 0.24 -7.85
N PHE A 233 0.00 -0.82 -7.49
CA PHE A 233 0.11 -2.13 -8.12
C PHE A 233 -1.15 -2.47 -8.91
N PHE A 234 -0.99 -3.17 -10.03
CA PHE A 234 -2.11 -3.58 -10.86
C PHE A 234 -1.78 -4.77 -11.76
N GLY A 235 -2.81 -5.36 -12.33
CA GLY A 235 -2.74 -6.43 -13.32
C GLY A 235 -4.14 -6.91 -13.71
N ASP A 236 -4.21 -8.10 -14.30
CA ASP A 236 -5.45 -8.74 -14.72
C ASP A 236 -6.38 -9.12 -13.57
N ARG A 237 -5.88 -9.15 -12.32
CA ARG A 237 -6.69 -9.36 -11.12
C ARG A 237 -7.26 -8.06 -10.54
N GLY A 238 -6.70 -6.91 -10.90
CA GLY A 238 -7.23 -5.63 -10.45
C GLY A 238 -6.16 -4.58 -10.18
N SER A 239 -6.44 -3.69 -9.22
CA SER A 239 -5.51 -2.64 -8.83
C SER A 239 -5.53 -2.37 -7.33
N LEU A 240 -4.35 -2.34 -6.74
CA LEU A 240 -4.08 -2.01 -5.36
C LEU A 240 -3.33 -0.66 -5.29
N PRO A 241 -4.05 0.47 -5.12
CA PRO A 241 -3.40 1.76 -4.98
C PRO A 241 -2.64 1.84 -3.66
N LYS A 242 -1.44 2.44 -3.72
CA LYS A 242 -0.56 2.65 -2.56
C LYS A 242 -1.28 3.36 -1.43
N ASP A 243 -2.01 4.42 -1.76
CA ASP A 243 -2.72 5.25 -0.77
C ASP A 243 -3.82 4.45 -0.05
N SER A 244 -4.48 3.50 -0.73
CA SER A 244 -5.49 2.65 -0.09
C SER A 244 -4.83 1.70 0.92
N LEU A 245 -3.69 1.10 0.55
CA LEU A 245 -2.90 0.25 1.46
C LEU A 245 -2.38 1.04 2.66
N MET A 246 -1.98 2.31 2.47
CA MET A 246 -1.54 3.20 3.55
C MET A 246 -2.69 3.58 4.49
N ASP A 247 -3.88 3.86 3.94
CA ASP A 247 -5.08 4.11 4.74
C ASP A 247 -5.44 2.87 5.58
N LEU A 248 -5.31 1.66 5.01
CA LEU A 248 -5.52 0.42 5.73
C LEU A 248 -4.46 0.20 6.82
N ALA A 249 -3.18 0.51 6.56
CA ALA A 249 -2.12 0.44 7.56
C ALA A 249 -2.37 1.42 8.73
N SER A 250 -2.88 2.61 8.42
CA SER A 250 -3.31 3.59 9.43
C SER A 250 -4.52 3.10 10.23
N ALA A 251 -5.47 2.43 9.57
CA ALA A 251 -6.63 1.81 10.21
C ALA A 251 -6.27 0.59 11.07
N MET A 252 -5.17 -0.10 10.76
CA MET A 252 -4.72 -1.33 11.44
C MET A 252 -3.27 -1.21 11.92
N PRO A 253 -3.00 -0.30 12.87
CA PRO A 253 -1.64 0.07 13.26
C PRO A 253 -0.88 -1.04 14.02
N ARG A 254 -1.57 -1.97 14.69
CA ARG A 254 -0.90 -3.12 15.32
C ARG A 254 -0.37 -4.08 14.26
N ALA A 255 -1.21 -4.39 13.27
CA ALA A 255 -0.85 -5.24 12.16
C ALA A 255 0.26 -4.60 11.32
N ALA A 256 0.12 -3.33 10.95
CA ALA A 256 1.15 -2.60 10.22
C ALA A 256 2.49 -2.55 10.99
N GLY A 257 2.43 -2.43 12.32
CA GLY A 257 3.59 -2.54 13.19
C GLY A 257 4.22 -3.94 13.25
N GLN A 258 3.58 -5.00 12.78
CA GLN A 258 4.20 -6.33 12.68
C GLN A 258 4.97 -6.54 11.37
N ILE A 259 4.79 -5.68 10.36
CA ILE A 259 5.54 -5.76 9.11
C ILE A 259 6.97 -5.23 9.34
N GLU A 260 7.95 -6.11 9.15
CA GLU A 260 9.39 -5.85 9.31
C GLU A 260 10.11 -5.76 7.96
N ASP A 261 9.66 -6.50 6.95
CA ASP A 261 10.30 -6.53 5.63
C ASP A 261 9.26 -6.43 4.52
N ILE A 262 9.54 -5.61 3.50
CA ILE A 262 8.71 -5.54 2.30
C ILE A 262 9.50 -5.87 1.04
N HIS A 263 8.86 -6.56 0.10
CA HIS A 263 9.31 -6.64 -1.28
C HIS A 263 8.21 -6.14 -2.22
N LEU A 264 8.51 -5.07 -2.92
CA LEU A 264 7.65 -4.41 -3.89
C LEU A 264 8.05 -4.89 -5.29
N SER A 265 7.43 -5.99 -5.73
CA SER A 265 7.75 -6.71 -6.96
C SER A 265 7.00 -6.10 -8.15
N GLY A 266 7.40 -4.90 -8.54
CA GLY A 266 6.87 -4.17 -9.69
C GLY A 266 7.75 -2.99 -10.10
N CYS A 267 7.61 -2.52 -11.35
CA CYS A 267 8.41 -1.40 -11.88
C CYS A 267 8.16 -0.11 -11.08
N TYR A 268 9.19 0.73 -10.90
CA TYR A 268 9.08 2.04 -10.23
C TYR A 268 8.30 2.00 -8.90
N SER A 269 8.50 0.94 -8.11
CA SER A 269 7.70 0.65 -6.91
C SER A 269 8.34 1.19 -5.63
N LEU A 270 9.64 1.51 -5.67
CA LEU A 270 10.34 2.20 -4.58
C LEU A 270 11.35 3.19 -5.15
N GLY A 271 11.26 4.42 -4.67
CA GLY A 271 12.26 5.46 -4.83
C GLY A 271 12.57 6.12 -3.50
N ARG A 272 13.49 7.10 -3.53
CA ARG A 272 13.90 7.85 -2.32
C ARG A 272 12.71 8.56 -1.65
N SER A 273 11.83 9.16 -2.44
CA SER A 273 10.63 9.84 -1.94
C SER A 273 9.59 8.88 -1.37
N THR A 274 9.31 7.75 -2.05
CA THR A 274 8.27 6.80 -1.61
C THR A 274 8.71 5.92 -0.44
N THR A 275 10.02 5.80 -0.20
CA THR A 275 10.56 5.04 0.95
C THR A 275 10.02 5.57 2.28
N GLU A 276 9.92 6.88 2.43
CA GLU A 276 9.39 7.48 3.66
C GLU A 276 7.90 7.20 3.84
N ASP A 277 7.12 7.15 2.75
CA ASP A 277 5.71 6.76 2.82
C ASP A 277 5.57 5.33 3.35
N TRP A 278 6.39 4.40 2.86
CA TRP A 278 6.38 3.00 3.33
C TRP A 278 6.83 2.86 4.79
N ARG A 279 7.82 3.65 5.22
CA ARG A 279 8.24 3.69 6.64
C ARG A 279 7.17 4.29 7.54
N ALA A 280 6.40 5.26 7.04
CA ALA A 280 5.27 5.82 7.77
C ALA A 280 4.13 4.80 7.91
N ALA A 281 3.86 4.03 6.86
CA ALA A 281 2.86 2.96 6.89
C ALA A 281 3.28 1.79 7.79
N PHE A 282 4.56 1.41 7.76
CA PHE A 282 5.11 0.28 8.50
C PHE A 282 6.19 0.77 9.49
N PRO A 283 5.81 1.17 10.72
CA PRO A 283 6.72 1.85 11.65
C PRO A 283 7.88 0.96 12.14
N ASN A 284 7.79 -0.35 11.96
CA ASN A 284 8.82 -1.32 12.30
C ASN A 284 9.55 -1.89 11.09
N LEU A 285 9.42 -1.26 9.92
CA LEU A 285 10.12 -1.65 8.71
C LEU A 285 11.64 -1.58 8.90
N ARG A 286 12.32 -2.65 8.51
CA ARG A 286 13.75 -2.88 8.70
C ARG A 286 14.45 -2.99 7.37
N THR A 287 13.82 -3.65 6.41
CA THR A 287 14.31 -3.73 5.04
C THR A 287 13.18 -3.58 4.02
N ALA A 288 13.52 -3.03 2.87
CA ALA A 288 12.69 -3.02 1.68
C ALA A 288 13.53 -3.41 0.47
N MET A 289 12.99 -4.25 -0.41
CA MET A 289 13.54 -4.49 -1.74
C MET A 289 12.49 -4.16 -2.80
N ALA A 290 12.93 -3.60 -3.92
CA ALA A 290 12.03 -3.16 -4.98
C ALA A 290 12.79 -2.92 -6.29
N TYR A 291 12.14 -2.23 -7.24
CA TYR A 291 12.73 -1.82 -8.50
C TYR A 291 12.38 -0.35 -8.79
N ASN A 292 13.39 0.47 -9.10
CA ASN A 292 13.20 1.88 -9.50
C ASN A 292 13.24 2.10 -11.03
N GLU A 293 13.38 1.02 -11.81
CA GLU A 293 13.30 1.06 -13.27
C GLU A 293 12.42 -0.09 -13.76
N SER A 294 12.99 -1.28 -13.95
CA SER A 294 12.27 -2.46 -14.46
C SER A 294 12.30 -3.60 -13.46
N ALA A 295 11.13 -4.16 -13.15
CA ALA A 295 11.01 -5.41 -12.42
C ALA A 295 11.14 -6.62 -13.35
N PRO A 296 11.67 -7.76 -12.87
CA PRO A 296 11.62 -9.01 -13.61
C PRO A 296 10.18 -9.49 -13.76
N LYS A 297 9.94 -10.33 -14.78
CA LYS A 297 8.64 -10.97 -14.99
C LYS A 297 8.39 -12.06 -13.95
N ALA A 298 7.13 -12.22 -13.54
CA ALA A 298 6.67 -13.27 -12.64
C ALA A 298 6.97 -14.67 -13.19
N GLU A 299 6.90 -14.80 -14.52
CA GLU A 299 7.10 -16.00 -15.30
C GLU A 299 8.59 -16.40 -15.45
N SER A 300 9.53 -15.55 -15.02
CA SER A 300 10.97 -15.80 -15.17
C SER A 300 11.78 -15.53 -13.90
N SER A 301 12.31 -14.32 -13.74
CA SER A 301 13.30 -14.02 -12.70
C SER A 301 12.70 -13.48 -11.40
N ALA A 302 11.42 -13.09 -11.37
CA ALA A 302 10.82 -12.59 -10.12
C ALA A 302 10.82 -13.66 -9.01
N PRO A 303 10.49 -14.95 -9.27
CA PRO A 303 10.58 -15.99 -8.26
C PRO A 303 11.98 -16.13 -7.65
N SER A 304 13.05 -16.06 -8.46
CA SER A 304 14.42 -16.18 -7.94
C SER A 304 14.82 -14.96 -7.10
N HIS A 305 14.42 -13.75 -7.50
CA HIS A 305 14.64 -12.54 -6.72
C HIS A 305 13.88 -12.58 -5.39
N GLN A 306 12.63 -13.04 -5.40
CA GLN A 306 11.83 -13.18 -4.18
C GLN A 306 12.44 -14.20 -3.22
N LEU A 307 12.94 -15.33 -3.71
CA LEU A 307 13.64 -16.31 -2.88
C LEU A 307 14.97 -15.78 -2.32
N ALA A 308 15.68 -14.94 -3.07
CA ALA A 308 16.90 -14.30 -2.58
C ALA A 308 16.61 -13.26 -1.49
N TRP A 309 15.59 -12.42 -1.69
CA TRP A 309 15.09 -11.50 -0.67
C TRP A 309 14.63 -12.24 0.58
N GLU A 310 13.78 -13.25 0.40
CA GLU A 310 13.26 -14.08 1.47
C GLU A 310 14.39 -14.67 2.31
N ALA A 311 15.45 -15.18 1.67
CA ALA A 311 16.62 -15.71 2.36
C ALA A 311 17.43 -14.62 3.09
N ALA A 312 17.57 -13.44 2.50
CA ALA A 312 18.37 -12.34 3.05
C ALA A 312 17.66 -11.59 4.20
N THR A 313 16.33 -11.62 4.23
CA THR A 313 15.50 -11.00 5.28
C THR A 313 15.07 -11.97 6.37
N ARG A 314 15.50 -13.24 6.30
CA ARG A 314 15.27 -14.19 7.39
C ARG A 314 15.99 -13.77 8.65
N GLY A 315 15.31 -13.99 9.76
CA GLY A 315 15.79 -13.49 11.03
C GLY A 315 15.80 -11.97 11.02
N ARG A 316 15.91 -11.42 12.20
CA ARG A 316 15.72 -9.99 12.46
C ARG A 316 16.86 -9.12 11.90
N THR A 317 17.05 -9.06 10.58
CA THR A 317 18.08 -8.26 9.92
C THR A 317 17.69 -6.78 9.85
N ASN A 318 18.69 -5.90 9.91
CA ASN A 318 18.53 -4.45 9.69
C ASN A 318 19.30 -3.99 8.45
N SER A 319 19.83 -4.92 7.67
CA SER A 319 20.66 -4.64 6.50
C SER A 319 20.27 -5.53 5.34
N LEU A 320 20.22 -4.94 4.15
CA LEU A 320 19.94 -5.64 2.91
C LEU A 320 20.92 -5.14 1.85
N SER A 321 21.51 -6.07 1.10
CA SER A 321 22.42 -5.75 -0.01
C SER A 321 21.67 -5.76 -1.33
N ARG A 322 21.90 -4.76 -2.19
CA ARG A 322 21.42 -4.77 -3.58
C ARG A 322 21.93 -5.99 -4.38
N SER A 323 23.05 -6.58 -3.97
CA SER A 323 23.65 -7.72 -4.69
C SER A 323 22.81 -9.00 -4.62
N ILE A 324 21.77 -9.07 -3.78
CA ILE A 324 20.90 -10.25 -3.69
C ILE A 324 19.99 -10.41 -4.93
N ALA A 325 19.73 -9.32 -5.65
CA ALA A 325 18.86 -9.31 -6.82
C ALA A 325 19.34 -8.25 -7.83
N HIS A 326 19.69 -8.69 -9.04
CA HIS A 326 20.16 -7.80 -10.09
C HIS A 326 19.09 -6.76 -10.45
N GLY A 327 19.49 -5.48 -10.55
CA GLY A 327 18.58 -4.38 -10.90
C GLY A 327 17.59 -3.98 -9.81
N SER A 328 17.67 -4.60 -8.61
CA SER A 328 16.91 -4.15 -7.45
C SER A 328 17.44 -2.83 -6.89
N VAL A 329 16.58 -2.15 -6.14
CA VAL A 329 16.96 -1.14 -5.16
C VAL A 329 16.58 -1.64 -3.78
N VAL A 330 17.32 -1.19 -2.77
CA VAL A 330 17.05 -1.58 -1.39
C VAL A 330 16.96 -0.36 -0.49
N TRP A 331 16.17 -0.48 0.57
CA TRP A 331 16.31 0.35 1.75
C TRP A 331 16.55 -0.55 2.94
N SER A 332 17.40 -0.13 3.87
CA SER A 332 17.51 -0.79 5.16
C SER A 332 17.68 0.20 6.29
N GLN A 333 17.25 -0.15 7.49
CA GLN A 333 17.42 0.68 8.68
C GLN A 333 18.90 1.03 8.93
N LYS A 334 19.84 0.13 8.58
CA LYS A 334 21.28 0.33 8.76
C LYS A 334 21.91 1.22 7.68
N SER A 335 21.52 1.04 6.42
CA SER A 335 22.21 1.69 5.27
C SER A 335 21.42 2.79 4.59
N GLY A 336 20.15 3.00 4.95
CA GLY A 336 19.25 3.86 4.20
C GLY A 336 18.96 3.30 2.80
N PHE A 337 18.54 4.20 1.90
CA PHE A 337 18.20 3.87 0.51
C PHE A 337 19.46 3.73 -0.36
N ASP A 338 19.56 2.63 -1.09
CA ASP A 338 20.66 2.28 -1.99
C ASP A 338 20.13 1.80 -3.35
N ASP A 339 20.36 2.62 -4.38
CA ASP A 339 20.15 2.32 -5.80
C ASP A 339 21.48 2.14 -6.56
N GLY A 340 22.61 2.08 -5.83
CA GLY A 340 23.96 2.02 -6.37
C GLY A 340 24.44 3.31 -7.03
N LYS A 341 23.71 4.42 -6.92
CA LYS A 341 24.05 5.70 -7.57
C LYS A 341 24.03 6.85 -6.56
N PRO A 342 24.90 7.86 -6.70
CA PRO A 342 24.77 9.10 -5.93
C PRO A 342 23.46 9.79 -6.31
N LEU A 343 22.80 10.43 -5.35
CA LEU A 343 21.60 11.23 -5.60
C LEU A 343 21.94 12.40 -6.56
N PRO A 344 21.39 12.44 -7.79
CA PRO A 344 21.63 13.55 -8.71
C PRO A 344 21.00 14.83 -8.16
N LYS A 345 21.51 16.01 -8.55
CA LYS A 345 20.88 17.27 -8.18
C LYS A 345 19.52 17.38 -8.88
N LEU A 346 18.50 17.84 -8.16
CA LEU A 346 17.17 18.08 -8.73
C LEU A 346 17.21 18.95 -10.00
N LYS A 347 18.09 19.97 -10.04
CA LYS A 347 18.25 20.82 -11.21
C LYS A 347 18.67 20.02 -12.45
N ASP A 348 19.66 19.16 -12.32
CA ASP A 348 20.18 18.36 -13.44
C ASP A 348 19.10 17.41 -13.98
N LEU A 349 18.27 16.84 -13.10
CA LEU A 349 17.13 16.01 -13.49
C LEU A 349 16.04 16.82 -14.22
N LYS A 350 15.76 18.05 -13.76
CA LYS A 350 14.80 18.95 -14.44
C LYS A 350 15.30 19.42 -15.80
N ASP A 351 16.58 19.75 -15.91
CA ASP A 351 17.21 20.13 -17.19
C ASP A 351 17.15 18.94 -18.18
N ASP A 352 17.46 17.74 -17.72
CA ASP A 352 17.36 16.49 -18.49
C ASP A 352 15.93 16.20 -18.98
N LEU A 353 14.94 16.39 -18.11
CA LEU A 353 13.52 16.25 -18.46
C LEU A 353 13.11 17.28 -19.51
N LYS A 354 13.48 18.55 -19.33
CA LYS A 354 13.17 19.64 -20.27
C LYS A 354 13.78 19.39 -21.64
N ALA A 355 15.02 18.89 -21.70
CA ALA A 355 15.69 18.56 -22.95
C ALA A 355 14.98 17.45 -23.74
N LYS A 356 14.23 16.56 -23.06
CA LYS A 356 13.47 15.47 -23.69
C LYS A 356 11.99 15.80 -23.95
N GLU A 357 11.48 16.90 -23.40
CA GLU A 357 10.05 17.25 -23.43
C GLU A 357 9.49 17.38 -24.84
N GLY A 358 10.29 17.91 -25.78
CA GLY A 358 9.92 18.01 -27.19
C GLY A 358 9.65 16.66 -27.88
N THR A 359 10.00 15.54 -27.24
CA THR A 359 9.66 14.20 -27.74
C THR A 359 8.17 13.90 -27.62
N PHE A 360 7.49 14.37 -26.57
CA PHE A 360 6.14 13.94 -26.24
C PHE A 360 5.08 14.31 -27.30
N PRO A 361 5.02 15.57 -27.82
CA PRO A 361 3.96 15.99 -28.74
C PRO A 361 3.82 15.09 -29.97
N ASP A 362 4.94 14.74 -30.62
CA ASP A 362 4.95 13.91 -31.83
C ASP A 362 4.37 12.50 -31.61
N TYR A 363 4.55 11.92 -30.43
CA TYR A 363 3.90 10.63 -30.15
C TYR A 363 2.44 10.86 -29.77
N PHE A 364 2.16 11.92 -29.01
CA PHE A 364 0.83 12.17 -28.47
C PHE A 364 -0.20 12.48 -29.56
N ASP A 365 0.20 13.21 -30.61
CA ASP A 365 -0.59 13.47 -31.81
C ASP A 365 -0.58 12.32 -32.83
N GLY A 366 0.26 11.30 -32.60
CA GLY A 366 0.38 10.11 -33.44
C GLY A 366 1.25 10.28 -34.69
N THR A 367 1.95 11.41 -34.86
CA THR A 367 2.90 11.61 -35.98
C THR A 367 4.11 10.66 -35.88
N LYS A 368 4.45 10.21 -34.68
CA LYS A 368 5.39 9.11 -34.40
C LYS A 368 4.68 7.94 -33.71
N GLN A 369 5.07 6.73 -34.12
CA GLN A 369 4.59 5.49 -33.50
C GLN A 369 5.61 4.94 -32.51
N VAL A 370 5.12 4.32 -31.44
CA VAL A 370 5.95 3.55 -30.52
C VAL A 370 6.17 2.17 -31.12
N THR A 371 7.43 1.80 -31.34
CA THR A 371 7.81 0.51 -31.95
C THR A 371 8.41 -0.48 -30.95
N ASP A 372 8.91 0.00 -29.82
CA ASP A 372 9.44 -0.80 -28.72
C ASP A 372 8.97 -0.20 -27.40
N HIS A 373 8.16 -0.95 -26.64
CA HIS A 373 7.66 -0.45 -25.36
C HIS A 373 8.79 -0.30 -24.34
N ALA A 374 9.89 -1.05 -24.43
CA ALA A 374 10.97 -1.03 -23.45
C ALA A 374 12.05 0.02 -23.73
N ARG A 375 12.07 0.61 -24.93
CA ARG A 375 13.17 1.50 -25.39
C ARG A 375 12.66 2.66 -26.23
N GLY A 376 13.57 3.57 -26.58
CA GLY A 376 13.29 4.67 -27.49
C GLY A 376 12.97 6.00 -26.80
N PRO A 377 12.84 7.09 -27.59
CA PRO A 377 12.78 8.45 -27.08
C PRO A 377 11.67 8.69 -26.04
N LEU A 378 10.46 8.18 -26.30
CA LEU A 378 9.32 8.35 -25.40
C LEU A 378 9.53 7.62 -24.06
N ARG A 379 10.16 6.44 -24.09
CA ARG A 379 10.52 5.70 -22.88
C ARG A 379 11.61 6.41 -22.08
N GLU A 380 12.59 7.02 -22.73
CA GLU A 380 13.60 7.83 -22.05
C GLU A 380 12.99 9.10 -21.43
N TYR A 381 12.06 9.76 -22.12
CA TYR A 381 11.29 10.87 -21.54
C TYR A 381 10.50 10.43 -20.30
N TYR A 382 9.81 9.28 -20.37
CA TYR A 382 9.12 8.69 -19.22
C TYR A 382 10.05 8.41 -18.04
N LYS A 383 11.24 7.83 -18.28
CA LYS A 383 12.26 7.61 -17.24
C LYS A 383 12.72 8.92 -16.60
N SER A 384 12.90 9.99 -17.38
CA SER A 384 13.25 11.30 -16.84
C SER A 384 12.16 11.86 -15.93
N ILE A 385 10.87 11.70 -16.28
CA ILE A 385 9.76 12.10 -15.40
C ILE A 385 9.84 11.33 -14.07
N GLN A 386 10.02 10.01 -14.12
CA GLN A 386 10.11 9.17 -12.92
C GLN A 386 11.27 9.58 -12.01
N ARG A 387 12.46 9.83 -12.57
CA ARG A 387 13.63 10.29 -11.79
C ARG A 387 13.38 11.62 -11.09
N VAL A 388 12.69 12.57 -11.75
CA VAL A 388 12.31 13.83 -11.11
C VAL A 388 11.31 13.60 -9.99
N LEU A 389 10.28 12.76 -10.21
CA LEU A 389 9.28 12.40 -9.19
C LEU A 389 9.88 11.70 -7.96
N GLU A 390 10.93 10.90 -8.15
CA GLU A 390 11.61 10.19 -7.06
C GLU A 390 12.52 11.08 -6.21
N HIS A 391 12.86 12.29 -6.68
CA HIS A 391 13.75 13.18 -5.97
C HIS A 391 13.08 13.72 -4.68
N PRO A 392 13.72 13.60 -3.50
CA PRO A 392 13.10 13.98 -2.22
C PRO A 392 12.79 15.49 -2.13
N SER A 393 13.64 16.34 -2.72
CA SER A 393 13.45 17.80 -2.71
C SER A 393 12.45 18.33 -3.76
N LEU A 394 11.77 17.48 -4.54
CA LEU A 394 10.76 17.96 -5.49
C LEU A 394 9.54 18.51 -4.74
N PRO A 395 9.15 19.79 -4.95
CA PRO A 395 8.00 20.40 -4.27
C PRO A 395 6.70 19.67 -4.55
N ARG A 396 5.82 19.62 -3.55
CA ARG A 396 4.51 18.95 -3.66
C ARG A 396 3.66 19.52 -4.80
N SER A 397 3.69 20.84 -5.00
CA SER A 397 2.95 21.52 -6.07
C SER A 397 3.37 21.10 -7.49
N GLU A 398 4.61 20.64 -7.69
CA GLU A 398 5.10 20.18 -8.99
C GLU A 398 4.80 18.69 -9.24
N ARG A 399 4.56 17.91 -8.18
CA ARG A 399 4.39 16.45 -8.27
C ARG A 399 3.14 16.06 -9.06
N ASP A 400 2.03 16.76 -8.86
CA ASP A 400 0.75 16.36 -9.44
C ASP A 400 0.75 16.52 -10.97
N ALA A 401 1.30 17.61 -11.48
CA ALA A 401 1.47 17.82 -12.92
C ALA A 401 2.40 16.77 -13.54
N LEU A 402 3.51 16.44 -12.88
CA LEU A 402 4.44 15.41 -13.34
C LEU A 402 3.84 14.00 -13.28
N LYS A 403 3.01 13.69 -12.27
CA LYS A 403 2.27 12.42 -12.20
C LYS A 403 1.27 12.30 -13.35
N ALA A 404 0.49 13.36 -13.62
CA ALA A 404 -0.42 13.38 -14.77
C ALA A 404 0.34 13.16 -16.09
N LYS A 405 1.47 13.84 -16.27
CA LYS A 405 2.31 13.67 -17.46
C LYS A 405 2.91 12.26 -17.58
N ARG A 406 3.40 11.70 -16.48
CA ARG A 406 3.87 10.30 -16.38
C ARG A 406 2.77 9.33 -16.83
N ASP A 407 1.56 9.54 -16.31
CA ASP A 407 0.40 8.67 -16.54
C ASP A 407 -0.09 8.72 -17.99
N GLN A 408 -0.08 9.89 -18.63
CA GLN A 408 -0.33 10.02 -20.07
C GLN A 408 0.80 9.37 -20.88
N THR A 409 2.07 9.61 -20.51
CA THR A 409 3.23 9.11 -21.25
C THR A 409 3.28 7.58 -21.25
N ILE A 410 2.99 6.92 -20.11
CA ILE A 410 2.99 5.46 -20.06
C ILE A 410 1.85 4.87 -20.89
N ARG A 411 0.67 5.49 -20.90
CA ARG A 411 -0.44 5.06 -21.77
C ARG A 411 -0.07 5.19 -23.23
N LEU A 412 0.61 6.27 -23.58
CA LEU A 412 1.07 6.49 -24.93
C LEU A 412 2.11 5.45 -25.38
N ILE A 413 3.01 5.03 -24.48
CA ILE A 413 3.97 3.95 -24.75
C ILE A 413 3.27 2.63 -25.08
N TYR A 414 2.13 2.33 -24.45
CA TYR A 414 1.37 1.09 -24.63
C TYR A 414 0.06 1.30 -25.40
N PHE A 415 0.01 2.30 -26.29
CA PHE A 415 -1.24 2.68 -26.94
C PHE A 415 -1.86 1.55 -27.76
N ASP A 416 -1.06 0.69 -28.39
CA ASP A 416 -1.51 -0.47 -29.15
C ASP A 416 -2.19 -1.56 -28.30
N VAL A 417 -1.86 -1.64 -27.01
CA VAL A 417 -2.52 -2.53 -26.05
C VAL A 417 -3.78 -1.85 -25.51
N ILE A 418 -3.68 -0.55 -25.22
CA ILE A 418 -4.80 0.26 -24.73
C ILE A 418 -5.97 0.27 -25.72
N THR A 419 -5.72 0.40 -27.02
CA THR A 419 -6.79 0.37 -28.03
C THR A 419 -7.52 -0.97 -28.07
N LYS A 420 -6.83 -2.08 -27.84
CA LYS A 420 -7.44 -3.43 -27.75
C LYS A 420 -8.31 -3.54 -26.51
N SER A 421 -7.83 -3.08 -25.36
CA SER A 421 -8.60 -3.06 -24.11
C SER A 421 -9.81 -2.13 -24.22
N PHE A 422 -9.65 -0.93 -24.80
CA PHE A 422 -10.73 0.00 -25.08
C PHE A 422 -11.80 -0.63 -25.98
N ALA A 423 -11.41 -1.22 -27.11
CA ALA A 423 -12.35 -1.87 -28.02
C ALA A 423 -13.12 -3.03 -27.36
N LYS A 424 -12.45 -3.79 -26.47
CA LYS A 424 -13.06 -4.90 -25.73
C LYS A 424 -14.03 -4.41 -24.66
N GLU A 425 -13.58 -3.53 -23.78
CA GLU A 425 -14.35 -3.10 -22.60
C GLU A 425 -15.46 -2.11 -22.96
N GLN A 426 -15.26 -1.29 -23.99
CA GLN A 426 -16.25 -0.31 -24.47
C GLN A 426 -17.04 -0.80 -25.69
N ALA A 427 -16.98 -2.08 -26.05
CA ALA A 427 -17.61 -2.61 -27.26
C ALA A 427 -19.10 -2.22 -27.41
N GLY A 428 -19.87 -2.32 -26.32
CA GLY A 428 -21.28 -1.91 -26.28
C GLY A 428 -21.45 -0.41 -26.51
N THR A 429 -20.74 0.41 -25.72
CA THR A 429 -20.73 1.88 -25.82
C THR A 429 -20.35 2.36 -27.23
N ILE A 430 -19.32 1.76 -27.82
CA ILE A 430 -18.87 2.05 -29.19
C ILE A 430 -19.98 1.73 -30.19
N ARG A 431 -20.51 0.50 -30.18
CA ARG A 431 -21.55 0.08 -31.13
C ARG A 431 -22.78 0.99 -31.03
N ASP A 432 -23.26 1.25 -29.82
CA ASP A 432 -24.49 1.98 -29.60
C ASP A 432 -24.32 3.48 -29.91
N GLY A 433 -23.18 4.08 -29.55
CA GLY A 433 -22.85 5.47 -29.90
C GLY A 433 -22.68 5.70 -31.41
N TYR A 434 -21.99 4.81 -32.13
CA TYR A 434 -21.87 4.91 -33.60
C TYR A 434 -23.22 4.69 -34.31
N LYS A 435 -24.04 3.74 -33.82
CA LYS A 435 -25.40 3.53 -34.33
C LYS A 435 -26.28 4.77 -34.11
N GLY A 436 -26.25 5.38 -32.93
CA GLY A 436 -26.97 6.62 -32.62
C GLY A 436 -26.52 7.79 -33.49
N ALA A 437 -25.21 7.88 -33.77
CA ALA A 437 -24.63 8.87 -34.68
C ALA A 437 -24.88 8.57 -36.18
N LYS A 438 -25.47 7.41 -36.53
CA LYS A 438 -25.61 6.93 -37.91
C LYS A 438 -24.27 6.86 -38.66
N LEU A 439 -23.23 6.44 -37.95
CA LEU A 439 -21.88 6.25 -38.47
C LEU A 439 -21.51 4.76 -38.39
N THR A 440 -20.62 4.31 -39.29
CA THR A 440 -19.99 2.98 -39.19
C THR A 440 -18.86 3.05 -38.17
N ALA A 441 -18.90 2.17 -37.17
CA ALA A 441 -17.84 2.05 -36.17
C ALA A 441 -16.55 1.49 -36.79
N PRO A 442 -15.39 2.09 -36.51
CA PRO A 442 -14.09 1.52 -36.85
C PRO A 442 -13.77 0.32 -35.94
N ASP A 443 -12.76 -0.46 -36.31
CA ASP A 443 -12.14 -1.42 -35.40
C ASP A 443 -11.06 -0.73 -34.57
N PHE A 444 -11.45 -0.15 -33.43
CA PHE A 444 -10.53 0.59 -32.54
C PHE A 444 -9.29 -0.24 -32.16
N ALA A 445 -9.39 -1.57 -32.04
CA ALA A 445 -8.28 -2.44 -31.65
C ALA A 445 -7.13 -2.47 -32.68
N LYS A 446 -7.36 -1.97 -33.89
CA LYS A 446 -6.38 -1.92 -34.99
C LYS A 446 -5.90 -0.51 -35.33
N LEU A 447 -6.48 0.53 -34.73
CA LEU A 447 -6.12 1.90 -35.06
C LEU A 447 -4.75 2.27 -34.48
N SER A 448 -3.92 2.91 -35.30
CA SER A 448 -2.75 3.62 -34.79
C SER A 448 -3.20 4.82 -33.95
N ARG A 449 -2.27 5.45 -33.21
CA ARG A 449 -2.58 6.67 -32.45
C ARG A 449 -3.16 7.78 -33.32
N LYS A 450 -2.56 8.00 -34.49
CA LYS A 450 -3.04 9.00 -35.45
C LYS A 450 -4.44 8.67 -35.96
N ASP A 451 -4.64 7.43 -36.41
CA ASP A 451 -5.96 7.04 -36.96
C ASP A 451 -7.06 7.09 -35.90
N ALA A 452 -6.73 6.73 -34.65
CA ALA A 452 -7.65 6.87 -33.53
C ALA A 452 -8.02 8.33 -33.27
N ILE A 453 -7.08 9.26 -33.29
CA ILE A 453 -7.35 10.71 -33.13
C ILE A 453 -8.23 11.21 -34.28
N ASP A 454 -7.86 10.92 -35.53
CA ASP A 454 -8.61 11.38 -36.71
C ASP A 454 -10.06 10.87 -36.68
N GLU A 455 -10.25 9.63 -36.24
CA GLU A 455 -11.56 9.01 -36.11
C GLU A 455 -12.38 9.56 -34.93
N ILE A 456 -11.74 9.83 -33.80
CA ILE A 456 -12.37 10.52 -32.66
C ILE A 456 -12.84 11.91 -33.10
N ASP A 457 -12.00 12.69 -33.78
CA ASP A 457 -12.35 14.04 -34.24
C ASP A 457 -13.47 14.03 -35.28
N ARG A 458 -13.49 13.02 -36.16
CA ARG A 458 -14.61 12.77 -37.06
C ARG A 458 -15.90 12.50 -36.28
N PHE A 459 -15.86 11.63 -35.28
CA PHE A 459 -17.04 11.32 -34.46
C PHE A 459 -17.53 12.56 -33.70
N LEU A 460 -16.65 13.26 -32.99
CA LEU A 460 -16.99 14.44 -32.20
C LEU A 460 -17.59 15.55 -33.07
N SER A 461 -16.97 15.86 -34.21
CA SER A 461 -17.47 16.90 -35.12
C SER A 461 -18.85 16.59 -35.72
N LYS A 462 -19.14 15.32 -36.03
CA LYS A 462 -20.44 14.88 -36.55
C LYS A 462 -21.53 14.81 -35.49
N THR A 463 -21.15 14.81 -34.21
CA THR A 463 -22.06 14.60 -33.08
C THR A 463 -22.14 15.80 -32.13
N THR A 464 -21.57 16.95 -32.51
CA THR A 464 -21.52 18.18 -31.69
C THR A 464 -22.89 18.58 -31.15
N SER A 465 -23.94 18.49 -31.98
CA SER A 465 -25.33 18.84 -31.64
C SER A 465 -26.22 17.67 -31.24
N SER A 466 -25.66 16.45 -31.13
CA SER A 466 -26.44 15.28 -30.76
C SER A 466 -26.89 15.35 -29.30
N THR A 467 -28.15 15.00 -29.06
CA THR A 467 -28.73 14.81 -27.72
C THR A 467 -28.98 13.34 -27.39
N ASP A 468 -28.61 12.43 -28.29
CA ASP A 468 -28.74 10.99 -28.07
C ASP A 468 -27.84 10.54 -26.90
N PRO A 469 -28.40 9.92 -25.84
CA PRO A 469 -27.62 9.50 -24.66
C PRO A 469 -26.47 8.53 -24.98
N ALA A 470 -26.63 7.63 -25.96
CA ALA A 470 -25.58 6.69 -26.35
C ALA A 470 -24.42 7.41 -27.05
N VAL A 471 -24.75 8.43 -27.86
CA VAL A 471 -23.73 9.29 -28.48
C VAL A 471 -22.97 10.07 -27.41
N LEU A 472 -23.66 10.70 -26.46
CA LEU A 472 -23.02 11.46 -25.38
C LEU A 472 -22.13 10.59 -24.49
N ALA A 473 -22.58 9.37 -24.17
CA ALA A 473 -21.77 8.40 -23.41
C ALA A 473 -20.48 8.04 -24.17
N LEU A 474 -20.56 7.79 -25.48
CA LEU A 474 -19.38 7.47 -26.28
C LEU A 474 -18.44 8.69 -26.45
N ARG A 475 -18.96 9.91 -26.59
CA ARG A 475 -18.14 11.13 -26.68
C ARG A 475 -17.20 11.26 -25.49
N ASP A 476 -17.71 11.09 -24.28
CA ASP A 476 -16.93 11.16 -23.04
C ASP A 476 -15.82 10.07 -22.99
N GLN A 477 -16.10 8.86 -23.48
CA GLN A 477 -15.09 7.81 -23.57
C GLN A 477 -14.02 8.12 -24.63
N LEU A 478 -14.42 8.63 -25.80
CA LEU A 478 -13.52 8.98 -26.89
C LEU A 478 -12.64 10.19 -26.55
N GLU A 479 -13.17 11.22 -25.88
CA GLU A 479 -12.39 12.34 -25.36
C GLU A 479 -11.35 11.87 -24.34
N GLY A 480 -11.74 10.98 -23.41
CA GLY A 480 -10.80 10.36 -22.48
C GLY A 480 -9.69 9.55 -23.16
N MET A 481 -10.03 8.79 -24.21
CA MET A 481 -9.06 8.05 -25.01
C MET A 481 -8.15 8.97 -25.84
N LYS A 482 -8.68 10.09 -26.35
CA LYS A 482 -7.90 11.13 -27.03
C LYS A 482 -6.91 11.78 -26.07
N GLU A 483 -7.31 12.12 -24.85
CA GLU A 483 -6.43 12.79 -23.88
C GLU A 483 -5.57 11.83 -23.06
N LEU A 484 -5.78 10.52 -23.22
CA LEU A 484 -5.20 9.46 -22.39
C LEU A 484 -5.45 9.71 -20.88
N ASP A 485 -6.66 10.18 -20.56
CA ASP A 485 -7.07 10.49 -19.20
C ASP A 485 -7.08 9.21 -18.34
N ALA A 486 -6.35 9.23 -17.23
CA ALA A 486 -6.25 8.11 -16.30
C ALA A 486 -7.59 7.64 -15.73
N LYS A 487 -8.62 8.50 -15.72
CA LYS A 487 -9.98 8.15 -15.28
C LYS A 487 -10.78 7.34 -16.30
N ARG A 488 -10.44 7.47 -17.59
CA ARG A 488 -11.13 6.82 -18.72
C ARG A 488 -10.32 5.69 -19.32
N VAL A 489 -9.00 5.80 -19.23
CA VAL A 489 -8.03 4.80 -19.64
C VAL A 489 -7.36 4.27 -18.37
N PRO A 490 -7.88 3.22 -17.73
CA PRO A 490 -7.36 2.76 -16.44
C PRO A 490 -5.95 2.15 -16.58
N ALA A 491 -5.19 2.15 -15.48
CA ALA A 491 -3.85 1.57 -15.47
C ALA A 491 -3.84 0.05 -15.72
N THR A 492 -4.95 -0.63 -15.42
CA THR A 492 -5.14 -2.07 -15.68
C THR A 492 -5.09 -2.45 -17.17
N TRP A 493 -5.16 -1.47 -18.09
CA TRP A 493 -4.96 -1.71 -19.52
C TRP A 493 -3.48 -1.71 -19.94
N ILE A 494 -2.57 -1.39 -19.01
CA ILE A 494 -1.13 -1.38 -19.24
C ILE A 494 -0.57 -2.77 -18.86
N PRO A 495 0.23 -3.40 -19.73
CA PRO A 495 0.69 -4.79 -19.58
C PRO A 495 2.02 -4.96 -18.84
#